data_AF-A0A959SDX6-F1
#
_entry.id   AF-A0A959SDX6-F1
#
_cell.length_a   1.000
_cell.length_b   1.000
_cell.length_c   1.000
_cell.angle_alpha   90.00
_cell.angle_beta   90.00
_cell.angle_gamma   90.00
#
_symmetry.space_group_name_H-M   'P 1'
#
loop_
_entity.id
_entity.type
_entity.pdbx_description
1 polymer ?
#
loop_
_entity_poly.entity_id
_entity_poly.type
_entity_poly.pdbx_seq_one_letter_code
_entity_poly.pdbx_strand_id
1 'polypeptide(L)'
;RFARRNVRIDLMQNSAVAFTVAIEDTPRSRQLIGELREEYEVLYNEGCELLTVRHFDEPTLGVLTAGKQVLVEQRSRVTARYVLKAM
;
A
#
# COMPACT_ATOMS: atom_id res chain seq x y z
N ARG A 1 -1.01 -16.66 6.17
CA ARG A 1 -1.97 -15.98 7.09
C ARG A 1 -3.03 -15.18 6.33
N PHE A 2 -2.68 -14.31 5.36
CA PHE A 2 -3.63 -13.56 4.50
C PHE A 2 -4.80 -14.39 3.92
N ALA A 3 -4.53 -15.47 3.19
CA ALA A 3 -5.56 -16.30 2.56
C ALA A 3 -6.52 -16.95 3.57
N ARG A 4 -6.00 -17.42 4.72
CA ARG A 4 -6.82 -18.03 5.79
C ARG A 4 -7.83 -17.03 6.37
N ARG A 5 -7.47 -15.74 6.41
CA ARG A 5 -8.33 -14.65 6.87
C ARG A 5 -9.14 -13.99 5.75
N ASN A 6 -8.99 -14.46 4.51
CA ASN A 6 -9.60 -13.86 3.33
C ASN A 6 -9.34 -12.35 3.23
N VAL A 7 -8.09 -11.94 3.51
CA VAL A 7 -7.63 -10.56 3.34
C VAL A 7 -7.01 -10.44 1.95
N ARG A 8 -7.65 -9.62 1.10
CA ARG A 8 -7.16 -9.28 -0.23
C ARG A 8 -5.98 -8.30 -0.10
N ILE A 9 -5.00 -8.46 -0.99
CA ILE A 9 -3.86 -7.56 -1.11
C ILE A 9 -4.07 -6.70 -2.36
N ASP A 10 -4.11 -5.39 -2.19
CA ASP A 10 -4.34 -4.46 -3.30
C ASP A 10 -3.01 -4.05 -3.95
N LEU A 11 -1.97 -3.85 -3.14
CA LEU A 11 -0.61 -3.59 -3.59
C LEU A 11 0.34 -4.46 -2.79
N MET A 12 1.34 -5.04 -3.46
CA MET A 12 2.43 -5.77 -2.83
C MET A 12 3.75 -5.27 -3.39
N GLN A 13 4.70 -5.06 -2.51
CA GLN A 13 6.10 -4.78 -2.83
C GLN A 13 6.97 -5.73 -2.02
N ASN A 14 7.78 -6.53 -2.71
CA ASN A 14 8.64 -7.51 -2.08
C ASN A 14 10.10 -7.08 -2.25
N SER A 15 10.90 -7.30 -1.21
CA SER A 15 12.36 -7.21 -1.23
C SER A 15 12.95 -8.56 -0.82
N ALA A 16 14.28 -8.64 -0.69
CA ALA A 16 14.96 -9.85 -0.25
C ALA A 16 14.63 -10.23 1.21
N VAL A 17 14.35 -9.24 2.07
CA VAL A 17 14.25 -9.44 3.53
C VAL A 17 12.92 -8.99 4.14
N ALA A 18 12.12 -8.25 3.38
CA ALA A 18 10.85 -7.71 3.84
C ALA A 18 9.85 -7.61 2.69
N PHE A 19 8.57 -7.58 3.03
CA PHE A 19 7.52 -7.21 2.10
C PHE A 19 6.67 -6.09 2.70
N THR A 20 6.09 -5.29 1.83
CA THR A 20 5.13 -4.23 2.15
C THR A 20 3.85 -4.53 1.39
N VAL A 21 2.72 -4.40 2.08
CA VAL A 21 1.40 -4.62 1.48
C VAL A 21 0.49 -3.43 1.78
N ALA A 22 -0.29 -3.02 0.79
CA ALA A 22 -1.46 -2.17 1.00
C ALA A 22 -2.70 -3.06 0.98
N ILE A 23 -3.51 -2.95 2.03
CA ILE A 23 -4.73 -3.71 2.26
C ILE A 23 -5.81 -2.76 2.78
N GLU A 24 -7.07 -3.09 2.53
CA GLU A 24 -8.20 -2.38 3.11
C GLU A 24 -8.25 -2.56 4.64
N ASP A 25 -8.49 -1.46 5.35
CA ASP A 25 -8.63 -1.45 6.81
C ASP A 25 -9.98 -2.04 7.24
N THR A 26 -9.98 -3.35 7.41
CA THR A 26 -11.11 -4.14 7.88
C THR A 26 -10.81 -4.81 9.22
N PRO A 27 -11.82 -5.23 10.01
CA PRO A 27 -11.59 -6.01 11.23
C PRO A 27 -10.72 -7.26 11.00
N ARG A 28 -10.83 -7.90 9.83
CA ARG A 28 -10.01 -9.05 9.44
C ARG A 28 -8.53 -8.67 9.24
N SER A 29 -8.27 -7.53 8.61
CA SER A 29 -6.92 -7.01 8.42
C SER A 29 -6.23 -6.67 9.76
N ARG A 30 -6.96 -6.08 10.70
CA ARG A 30 -6.44 -5.76 12.04
C ARG A 30 -6.08 -7.00 12.84
N GLN A 31 -6.91 -8.04 12.77
CA GLN A 31 -6.60 -9.33 13.40
C GLN A 31 -5.39 -10.02 12.71
N LEU A 32 -5.28 -9.89 11.38
CA LEU A 32 -4.13 -10.40 10.65
C LEU A 32 -2.82 -9.74 11.10
N ILE A 33 -2.81 -8.44 11.42
CA ILE A 33 -1.63 -7.76 11.98
C ILE A 33 -1.18 -8.41 13.29
N GLY A 34 -2.12 -8.71 14.19
CA GLY A 34 -1.82 -9.42 15.44
C GLY A 34 -1.18 -10.78 15.21
N GLU A 35 -1.72 -11.55 14.26
CA GLU A 35 -1.16 -12.84 13.86
C GLU A 35 0.24 -12.74 13.23
N LEU A 36 0.48 -11.74 12.39
CA LEU A 36 1.78 -11.56 11.75
C LEU A 36 2.86 -11.18 12.78
N ARG A 37 2.49 -10.44 13.83
CA ARG A 37 3.41 -10.04 14.91
C ARG A 37 3.98 -11.19 15.72
N GLU A 38 3.39 -12.39 15.65
CA GLU A 38 3.92 -13.59 16.29
C GLU A 38 5.26 -14.04 15.67
N GLU A 39 5.48 -13.74 14.39
CA GLU A 39 6.63 -14.23 13.62
C GLU A 39 7.47 -13.11 12.99
N TYR A 40 6.88 -11.92 12.82
CA TYR A 40 7.49 -10.80 12.10
C TYR A 40 7.42 -9.51 12.91
N GLU A 41 8.40 -8.63 12.71
CA GLU A 41 8.25 -7.23 13.08
C GLU A 41 7.25 -6.57 12.11
N VAL A 42 6.14 -6.05 12.62
CA VAL A 42 5.07 -5.45 11.81
C VAL A 42 4.93 -3.97 12.12
N LEU A 43 5.36 -3.15 11.17
CA LEU A 43 5.15 -1.71 11.11
C LEU A 43 4.05 -1.39 10.09
N TYR A 44 3.18 -0.41 10.39
CA TYR A 44 2.12 -0.02 9.47
C TYR A 44 1.75 1.47 9.62
N ASN A 45 1.09 1.98 8.58
CA ASN A 45 0.53 3.33 8.55
C ASN A 45 -0.99 3.25 8.36
N GLU A 46 -1.74 4.01 9.15
CA GLU A 46 -3.18 4.21 8.97
C GLU A 46 -3.46 5.51 8.22
N GLY A 47 -4.70 5.66 7.73
CA GLY A 47 -5.14 6.85 6.99
C GLY A 47 -4.48 6.99 5.61
N CYS A 48 -4.12 5.86 4.99
CA CYS A 48 -3.49 5.84 3.67
C CYS A 48 -4.54 5.77 2.54
N GLU A 49 -4.19 6.33 1.40
CA GLU A 49 -4.95 6.26 0.15
C GLU A 49 -4.13 5.53 -0.93
N LEU A 50 -4.75 4.59 -1.66
CA LEU A 50 -4.13 3.94 -2.80
C LEU A 50 -4.60 4.61 -4.11
N LEU A 51 -3.75 5.44 -4.69
CA LEU A 51 -3.98 6.05 -6.00
C LEU A 51 -3.48 5.12 -7.11
N THR A 52 -4.30 4.85 -8.12
CA THR A 52 -3.88 4.11 -9.33
C THR A 52 -4.27 4.91 -10.58
N VAL A 53 -3.28 5.36 -11.34
CA VAL A 53 -3.44 6.15 -12.56
C VAL A 53 -2.93 5.36 -13.75
N ARG A 54 -3.74 5.26 -14.81
CA ARG A 54 -3.36 4.62 -16.09
C ARG A 54 -3.15 5.69 -17.15
N HIS A 55 -2.26 5.41 -18.10
CA HIS A 55 -1.86 6.31 -19.19
C HIS A 55 -1.52 7.72 -18.67
N PHE A 56 -0.76 7.77 -17.58
CA PHE A 56 -0.44 9.02 -16.90
C PHE A 56 0.55 9.88 -17.68
N ASP A 57 0.56 11.17 -17.36
CA ASP A 57 1.64 12.10 -17.65
C ASP A 57 2.20 12.68 -16.34
N GLU A 58 3.46 13.13 -16.34
CA GLU A 58 4.11 13.66 -15.13
C GLU A 58 3.38 14.88 -14.53
N PRO A 59 2.89 15.86 -15.32
CA PRO A 59 2.12 16.97 -14.77
C PRO A 59 0.90 16.53 -13.96
N THR A 60 0.12 15.58 -14.48
CA THR A 60 -1.07 15.05 -13.80
C THR A 60 -0.71 14.32 -12.51
N LEU A 61 0.37 13.53 -12.52
CA LEU A 61 0.85 12.87 -11.31
C LEU A 61 1.29 13.87 -10.24
N GLY A 62 1.96 14.95 -10.64
CA GLY A 62 2.36 16.03 -9.73
C GLY A 62 1.15 16.65 -9.03
N VAL A 63 0.07 16.92 -9.76
CA VAL A 63 -1.17 17.46 -9.18
C VAL A 63 -1.84 16.47 -8.22
N LEU A 64 -1.94 15.19 -8.63
CA LEU A 64 -2.63 14.17 -7.83
C LEU A 64 -1.90 13.78 -6.54
N THR A 65 -0.58 13.98 -6.51
CA THR A 65 0.28 13.69 -5.35
C THR A 65 0.63 14.94 -4.53
N ALA A 66 0.24 16.14 -5.00
CA ALA A 66 0.52 17.40 -4.32
C ALA A 66 -0.07 17.43 -2.90
N GLY A 67 0.72 17.92 -1.94
CA GLY A 67 0.31 18.04 -0.53
C GLY A 67 0.14 16.71 0.20
N LYS A 68 0.58 15.59 -0.40
CA LYS A 68 0.52 14.25 0.20
C LYS A 68 1.93 13.67 0.32
N GLN A 69 2.17 12.94 1.38
CA GLN A 69 3.38 12.14 1.52
C GLN A 69 3.24 10.87 0.68
N VAL A 70 4.20 10.61 -0.21
CA VAL A 70 4.31 9.35 -0.94
C VAL A 70 5.04 8.32 -0.07
N LEU A 71 4.34 7.25 0.33
CA LEU A 71 4.90 6.15 1.11
C LEU A 71 5.42 5.01 0.22
N VAL A 72 4.69 4.73 -0.86
CA VAL A 72 5.04 3.71 -1.85
C VAL A 72 4.77 4.27 -3.24
N GLU A 73 5.69 4.04 -4.17
CA GLU A 73 5.55 4.33 -5.60
C GLU A 73 5.85 3.05 -6.40
N GLN A 74 4.90 2.63 -7.23
CA GLN A 74 5.06 1.56 -8.20
C GLN A 74 4.65 2.03 -9.58
N ARG A 75 5.58 2.00 -10.53
CA ARG A 75 5.36 2.49 -11.88
C ARG A 75 5.76 1.46 -12.92
N SER A 76 4.92 1.38 -13.94
CA SER A 76 5.22 0.76 -15.23
C SER A 76 5.14 1.83 -16.32
N ARG A 77 5.30 1.43 -17.59
CA ARG A 77 5.20 2.36 -18.73
C ARG A 77 3.86 3.10 -18.83
N VAL A 78 2.78 2.50 -18.34
CA VAL A 78 1.42 3.03 -18.54
C VAL A 78 0.59 3.06 -17.26
N THR A 79 1.13 2.65 -16.13
CA THR A 79 0.39 2.65 -14.86
C THR A 79 1.30 3.13 -13.76
N ALA A 80 0.85 4.12 -13.00
CA ALA A 80 1.47 4.55 -11.75
C ALA A 80 0.53 4.25 -10.59
N ARG A 81 1.07 3.70 -9.52
CA ARG A 81 0.36 3.40 -8.27
C ARG A 81 1.11 4.03 -7.12
N TYR A 82 0.38 4.70 -6.25
CA TYR A 82 0.93 5.37 -5.09
C TYR A 82 0.15 5.00 -3.83
N VAL A 83 0.86 4.73 -2.74
CA VAL A 83 0.28 4.79 -1.40
C VAL A 83 0.61 6.16 -0.83
N LEU A 84 -0.43 6.95 -0.57
CA LEU A 84 -0.35 8.34 -0.16
C LEU A 84 -0.87 8.49 1.26
N LYS A 85 -0.34 9.47 1.99
CA LYS A 85 -0.87 9.88 3.30
C LYS A 85 -0.99 11.41 3.34
N ALA A 86 -2.08 11.91 3.91
CA ALA A 86 -2.22 13.34 4.15
C ALA A 86 -1.07 13.83 5.08
N MET A 87 -0.49 14.98 4.75
CA MET A 87 0.54 15.63 5.59
C MET A 87 -0.09 16.35 6.78
#